data_AF-A0A4Q4V4Q4-F1
#
_entry.id   AF-A0A4Q4V4Q4-F1
#
_cell.length_a   1.000
_cell.length_b   1.000
_cell.length_c   1.000
_cell.angle_alpha   90.00
_cell.angle_beta   90.00
_cell.angle_gamma   90.00
#
_symmetry.space_group_name_H-M   'P 1'
#
loop_
_entity.id
_entity.type
_entity.pdbx_description
1 polymer ?
#
loop_
_entity_poly.entity_id
_entity_poly.type
_entity_poly.pdbx_seq_one_letter_code
_entity_poly.pdbx_strand_id
1 'polypeptide(L)'
;MAITPSAPYGSVSRGGMHKWRAKMSARKSNLKVATTHGHRFPTKFNIYRVSRAPSEYAPPDYILGEHQEQPLYSFIGSRHRANSREGMDVYLLDGILAYSRMLAYARYEPGQYMKKWTVHLGPPRQQVPGTDFTVIKDENNLIFRFSIKTDVANTVEDFEWRAAGYLDIAPIFRIREASSWELVRMANDALTDLSALTSDGREKIGMLQRLKKRRKRWRFEFLGTGASGPLGQQWELAAIITMVTLTDYLDSRNL
;
A
#
# COMPACT_ATOMS: atom_id res chain seq x y z
N MET A 1 -11.42 30.09 -52.23
CA MET A 1 -12.19 29.46 -51.14
C MET A 1 -11.18 28.87 -50.16
N ALA A 2 -11.07 29.45 -48.96
CA ALA A 2 -10.17 28.97 -47.91
C ALA A 2 -11.01 28.53 -46.71
N ILE A 3 -10.85 27.27 -46.30
CA ILE A 3 -11.58 26.67 -45.19
C ILE A 3 -10.77 26.91 -43.91
N THR A 4 -11.27 27.77 -43.03
CA THR A 4 -10.78 27.90 -41.65
C THR A 4 -11.32 26.75 -40.79
N PRO A 5 -10.47 26.01 -40.04
CA PRO A 5 -10.94 25.03 -39.08
C PRO A 5 -11.37 25.72 -37.78
N SER A 6 -12.63 25.53 -37.38
CA SER A 6 -13.16 25.91 -36.08
C SER A 6 -12.72 24.92 -35.00
N ALA A 7 -12.01 25.41 -33.99
CA ALA A 7 -11.72 24.63 -32.78
C ALA A 7 -12.94 24.64 -31.83
N PRO A 8 -13.35 23.50 -31.26
CA PRO A 8 -14.38 23.49 -30.23
C PRO A 8 -13.78 23.93 -28.90
N TYR A 9 -14.09 25.16 -28.49
CA TYR A 9 -13.83 25.66 -27.14
C TYR A 9 -14.80 25.00 -26.14
N GLY A 10 -14.37 23.89 -25.55
CA GLY A 10 -14.94 23.39 -24.30
C GLY A 10 -14.42 24.23 -23.15
N SER A 11 -15.22 25.14 -22.61
CA SER A 11 -14.87 25.95 -21.44
C SER A 11 -14.83 25.08 -20.18
N VAL A 12 -13.63 24.66 -19.79
CA VAL A 12 -13.41 24.04 -18.47
C VAL A 12 -13.65 25.13 -17.41
N SER A 13 -14.60 24.91 -16.50
CA SER A 13 -14.94 25.91 -15.48
C SER A 13 -13.71 26.22 -14.62
N ARG A 14 -13.20 27.47 -14.70
CA ARG A 14 -12.07 27.98 -13.91
C ARG A 14 -12.28 27.83 -12.39
N GLY A 15 -13.52 27.73 -11.92
CA GLY A 15 -13.86 27.57 -10.49
C GLY A 15 -13.40 26.24 -9.86
N GLY A 16 -13.30 25.16 -10.66
CA GLY A 16 -12.80 23.86 -10.18
C GLY A 16 -11.29 23.85 -9.94
N MET A 17 -10.53 24.54 -10.82
CA MET A 17 -9.07 24.66 -10.75
C MET A 17 -8.62 25.38 -9.49
N HIS A 18 -9.22 26.52 -9.16
CA HIS A 18 -8.84 27.30 -7.98
C HIS A 18 -9.10 26.54 -6.67
N LYS A 19 -10.22 25.80 -6.55
CA LYS A 19 -10.51 24.99 -5.36
C LYS A 19 -9.55 23.81 -5.20
N TRP A 20 -9.18 23.12 -6.28
CA TRP A 20 -8.21 22.02 -6.19
C TRP A 20 -6.80 22.52 -5.91
N ARG A 21 -6.36 23.60 -6.56
CA ARG A 21 -5.03 24.19 -6.34
C ARG A 21 -4.90 24.78 -4.94
N ALA A 22 -5.94 25.45 -4.43
CA ALA A 22 -5.97 25.95 -3.05
C ALA A 22 -5.98 24.79 -2.02
N LYS A 23 -6.78 23.73 -2.25
CA LYS A 23 -6.75 22.53 -1.41
C LYS A 23 -5.39 21.83 -1.44
N MET A 24 -4.74 21.73 -2.60
CA MET A 24 -3.41 21.12 -2.74
C MET A 24 -2.29 22.00 -2.19
N SER A 25 -2.41 23.33 -2.28
CA SER A 25 -1.44 24.28 -1.71
C SER A 25 -1.51 24.34 -0.18
N ALA A 26 -2.72 24.33 0.39
CA ALA A 26 -2.91 24.16 1.84
C ALA A 26 -2.46 22.78 2.33
N ARG A 27 -2.55 21.75 1.48
CA ARG A 27 -1.95 20.43 1.76
C ARG A 27 -0.43 20.44 1.70
N LYS A 28 0.20 21.21 0.80
CA LYS A 28 1.67 21.37 0.75
C LYS A 28 2.24 22.00 2.02
N SER A 29 1.55 22.97 2.63
CA SER A 29 1.98 23.53 3.91
C SER A 29 1.88 22.53 5.06
N ASN A 30 0.87 21.65 5.06
CA ASN A 30 0.74 20.57 6.05
C ASN A 30 1.73 19.42 5.79
N LEU A 31 2.10 19.17 4.54
CA LEU A 31 3.14 18.21 4.17
C LEU A 31 4.52 18.61 4.73
N LYS A 32 4.80 19.92 4.80
CA LYS A 32 6.00 20.49 5.42
C LYS A 32 6.08 20.23 6.93
N VAL A 33 4.93 20.10 7.60
CA VAL A 33 4.84 19.79 9.04
C VAL A 33 5.01 18.29 9.28
N ALA A 34 4.55 17.44 8.36
CA ALA A 34 4.75 15.98 8.44
C ALA A 34 6.22 15.58 8.21
N THR A 35 6.98 16.30 7.39
CA THR A 35 8.42 16.02 7.16
C THR A 35 9.32 16.37 8.35
N THR A 36 8.79 16.90 9.45
CA THR A 36 9.58 17.22 10.66
C THR A 36 9.55 16.11 11.72
N HIS A 37 8.67 15.11 11.58
CA HIS A 37 8.69 13.90 12.40
C HIS A 37 9.40 12.79 11.61
N GLY A 38 10.37 12.13 12.25
CA GLY A 38 11.11 11.02 11.64
C GLY A 38 10.16 10.07 10.92
N HIS A 39 10.54 9.73 9.68
CA HIS A 39 9.83 9.03 8.61
C HIS A 39 9.05 7.74 9.00
N ARG A 40 8.08 7.81 9.91
CA ARG A 40 7.17 6.71 10.26
C ARG A 40 5.78 6.96 9.69
N PHE A 41 5.17 5.88 9.22
CA PHE A 41 3.76 5.87 8.86
C PHE A 41 2.91 5.99 10.13
N PRO A 42 1.71 6.59 10.07
CA PRO A 42 0.79 6.56 11.19
C PRO A 42 0.49 5.13 11.63
N THR A 43 0.37 4.88 12.93
CA THR A 43 0.01 3.55 13.46
C THR A 43 -1.34 3.07 12.94
N LYS A 44 -2.23 3.98 12.56
CA LYS A 44 -3.53 3.68 11.97
C LYS A 44 -3.83 4.65 10.85
N PHE A 45 -4.25 4.17 9.69
CA PHE A 45 -4.65 5.03 8.59
C PHE A 45 -5.65 4.34 7.67
N ASN A 46 -6.10 5.07 6.65
CA ASN A 46 -7.06 4.58 5.69
C ASN A 46 -6.55 4.78 4.26
N ILE A 47 -7.04 3.94 3.36
CA ILE A 47 -6.75 3.99 1.93
C ILE A 47 -7.97 4.53 1.21
N TYR A 48 -7.78 5.61 0.47
CA TYR A 48 -8.85 6.27 -0.27
C TYR A 48 -8.59 6.17 -1.77
N ARG A 49 -9.57 5.71 -2.53
CA ARG A 49 -9.52 5.71 -3.99
C ARG A 49 -9.71 7.12 -4.53
N VAL A 50 -8.83 7.53 -5.45
CA VAL A 50 -8.91 8.83 -6.10
C VAL A 50 -9.77 8.71 -7.35
N SER A 51 -11.04 9.11 -7.25
CA SER A 51 -12.00 8.90 -8.36
C SER A 51 -12.00 10.01 -9.42
N ARG A 52 -11.37 11.17 -9.17
CA ARG A 52 -11.44 12.36 -10.05
C ARG A 52 -10.28 13.32 -9.74
N ALA A 53 -9.22 13.29 -10.55
CA ALA A 53 -8.36 14.47 -10.69
C ALA A 53 -8.22 14.83 -12.18
N PRO A 54 -7.93 16.09 -12.50
CA PRO A 54 -7.68 16.50 -13.88
C PRO A 54 -6.54 15.67 -14.47
N SER A 55 -6.71 15.20 -15.72
CA SER A 55 -5.75 14.36 -16.44
C SER A 55 -4.34 14.95 -16.49
N GLU A 56 -4.24 16.28 -16.47
CA GLU A 56 -2.99 17.05 -16.48
C GLU A 56 -2.05 16.75 -15.30
N TYR A 57 -2.56 16.20 -14.19
CA TYR A 57 -1.75 15.90 -13.01
C TYR A 57 -1.45 14.41 -12.80
N ALA A 58 -1.96 13.53 -13.69
CA ALA A 58 -1.89 12.07 -13.57
C ALA A 58 -2.06 11.62 -12.10
N PRO A 59 -3.25 11.70 -11.50
CA PRO A 59 -3.41 11.41 -10.08
C PRO A 59 -2.96 9.97 -9.75
N PRO A 60 -2.44 9.72 -8.52
CA PRO A 60 -2.28 8.37 -8.05
C PRO A 60 -3.63 7.66 -7.95
N ASP A 61 -3.63 6.33 -7.98
CA ASP A 61 -4.84 5.52 -7.81
C ASP A 61 -5.46 5.68 -6.42
N TYR A 62 -4.59 5.73 -5.41
CA TYR A 62 -4.96 5.77 -4.01
C TYR A 62 -4.10 6.74 -3.22
N ILE A 63 -4.70 7.30 -2.16
CA ILE A 63 -4.01 8.10 -1.14
C ILE A 63 -4.16 7.46 0.23
N LEU A 64 -3.13 7.60 1.05
CA LEU A 64 -3.03 7.04 2.40
C LEU A 64 -2.96 8.18 3.42
N GLY A 65 -3.75 8.05 4.48
CA GLY A 65 -3.71 8.96 5.63
C GLY A 65 -4.79 8.64 6.64
N GLU A 66 -4.66 9.22 7.84
CA GLU A 66 -5.70 9.11 8.87
C GLU A 66 -7.05 9.65 8.35
N HIS A 67 -6.98 10.74 7.59
CA HIS A 67 -8.12 11.44 6.99
C HIS A 67 -7.93 11.67 5.48
N GLN A 68 -9.04 11.73 4.73
CA GLN A 68 -8.98 11.97 3.28
C GLN A 68 -8.47 13.38 2.95
N GLU A 69 -8.70 14.32 3.87
CA GLU A 69 -8.34 15.72 3.78
C GLU A 69 -6.83 15.93 3.96
N GLN A 70 -6.18 15.05 4.74
CA GLN A 70 -4.77 15.11 5.15
C GLN A 70 -4.02 13.81 4.78
N PRO A 71 -3.92 13.48 3.48
CA PRO A 71 -3.12 12.34 3.05
C PRO A 71 -1.63 12.64 3.16
N LEU A 72 -0.85 11.62 3.54
CA LEU A 72 0.61 11.68 3.67
C LEU A 72 1.30 10.99 2.51
N TYR A 73 0.75 9.84 2.08
CA TYR A 73 1.35 9.00 1.05
C TYR A 73 0.34 8.70 -0.06
N SER A 74 0.82 8.11 -1.14
CA SER A 74 -0.02 7.60 -2.22
C SER A 74 0.59 6.37 -2.86
N PHE A 75 -0.22 5.61 -3.59
CA PHE A 75 0.31 4.57 -4.46
C PHE A 75 -0.41 4.52 -5.81
N ILE A 76 0.34 4.01 -6.79
CA ILE A 76 -0.14 3.72 -8.15
C ILE A 76 -0.23 2.20 -8.26
N GLY A 77 -1.42 1.71 -8.62
CA GLY A 77 -1.72 0.29 -8.76
C GLY A 77 -1.46 -0.21 -10.18
N SER A 78 -1.49 -1.53 -10.33
CA SER A 78 -1.23 -2.20 -11.62
C SER A 78 -2.27 -1.83 -12.70
N ARG A 79 -3.49 -1.47 -12.29
CA ARG A 79 -4.63 -1.19 -13.19
C ARG A 79 -4.42 -0.02 -14.16
N HIS A 80 -3.58 0.96 -13.82
CA HIS A 80 -3.32 2.09 -14.72
C HIS A 80 -2.46 1.72 -15.94
N ARG A 81 -1.84 0.54 -15.94
CA ARG A 81 -0.83 0.13 -16.91
C ARG A 81 -1.15 -1.16 -17.66
N ALA A 82 -2.42 -1.58 -17.66
CA ALA A 82 -2.87 -2.78 -18.39
C ALA A 82 -2.54 -2.77 -19.91
N ASN A 83 -2.23 -1.61 -20.49
CA ASN A 83 -1.85 -1.46 -21.89
C ASN A 83 -0.33 -1.33 -22.14
N SER A 84 0.52 -1.32 -21.10
CA SER A 84 1.98 -1.27 -21.28
C SER A 84 2.58 -2.67 -21.26
N ARG A 85 3.53 -2.92 -22.17
CA ARG A 85 4.47 -4.05 -22.08
C ARG A 85 5.35 -4.00 -20.82
N GLU A 86 5.36 -2.86 -20.13
CA GLU A 86 5.93 -2.66 -18.80
C GLU A 86 4.98 -3.27 -17.76
N GLY A 87 5.52 -4.17 -16.93
CA GLY A 87 4.78 -5.06 -16.03
C GLY A 87 3.80 -4.39 -15.06
N MET A 88 3.05 -5.25 -14.36
CA MET A 88 1.98 -4.88 -13.43
C MET A 88 2.48 -4.23 -12.13
N ASP A 89 3.44 -3.30 -12.18
CA ASP A 89 4.13 -2.83 -10.99
C ASP A 89 3.24 -1.96 -10.07
N VAL A 90 3.43 -2.09 -8.75
CA VAL A 90 2.80 -1.24 -7.72
C VAL A 90 3.85 -0.31 -7.12
N TYR A 91 3.55 0.98 -7.02
CA TYR A 91 4.52 1.99 -6.56
C TYR A 91 4.00 2.76 -5.35
N LEU A 92 4.74 2.78 -4.26
CA LEU A 92 4.46 3.58 -3.06
C LEU A 92 5.26 4.89 -3.10
N LEU A 93 4.59 6.01 -2.83
CA LEU A 93 5.11 7.35 -3.02
C LEU A 93 5.05 8.21 -1.75
N ASP A 94 6.07 9.04 -1.56
CA ASP A 94 6.19 10.06 -0.53
C ASP A 94 5.43 11.33 -0.94
N GLY A 95 4.16 11.42 -0.55
CA GLY A 95 3.24 12.48 -0.97
C GLY A 95 2.10 11.97 -1.86
N ILE A 96 1.38 12.92 -2.46
CA ILE A 96 0.05 12.68 -3.06
C ILE A 96 -0.04 12.89 -4.57
N LEU A 97 1.12 12.99 -5.22
CA LEU A 97 1.25 13.23 -6.65
C LEU A 97 1.89 12.00 -7.29
N ALA A 98 1.53 11.62 -8.51
CA ALA A 98 2.12 10.43 -9.14
C ALA A 98 3.63 10.57 -9.43
N TYR A 99 4.15 11.79 -9.43
CA TYR A 99 5.58 12.11 -9.56
C TYR A 99 6.25 12.42 -8.22
N SER A 100 5.58 12.14 -7.10
CA SER A 100 6.21 12.15 -5.78
C SER A 100 7.41 11.20 -5.73
N ARG A 101 8.31 11.43 -4.78
CA ARG A 101 9.47 10.55 -4.57
C ARG A 101 8.98 9.12 -4.32
N MET A 102 9.55 8.16 -5.02
CA MET A 102 9.26 6.75 -4.81
C MET A 102 9.92 6.26 -3.52
N LEU A 103 9.12 5.63 -2.65
CA LEU A 103 9.58 5.01 -1.41
C LEU A 103 9.88 3.53 -1.60
N ALA A 104 9.02 2.81 -2.31
CA ALA A 104 9.19 1.40 -2.61
C ALA A 104 8.36 1.02 -3.83
N TYR A 105 8.68 -0.11 -4.45
CA TYR A 105 7.84 -0.68 -5.50
C TYR A 105 7.85 -2.20 -5.48
N ALA A 106 6.75 -2.80 -5.93
CA ALA A 106 6.61 -4.23 -6.10
C ALA A 106 6.43 -4.55 -7.58
N ARG A 107 7.26 -5.45 -8.10
CA ARG A 107 7.20 -5.93 -9.48
C ARG A 107 6.72 -7.37 -9.52
N TYR A 108 5.73 -7.63 -10.36
CA TYR A 108 5.25 -8.99 -10.59
C TYR A 108 6.30 -9.77 -11.39
N GLU A 109 6.61 -10.99 -10.97
CA GLU A 109 7.51 -11.84 -11.74
C GLU A 109 6.84 -12.31 -13.04
N PRO A 110 7.51 -12.15 -14.21
CA PRO A 110 7.00 -12.67 -15.48
C PRO A 110 6.73 -14.18 -15.41
N GLY A 111 5.62 -14.63 -15.98
CA GLY A 111 5.24 -16.05 -15.97
C GLY A 111 4.68 -16.56 -14.63
N GLN A 112 4.89 -15.86 -13.51
CA GLN A 112 4.36 -16.17 -12.18
C GLN A 112 3.18 -15.25 -11.84
N TYR A 113 2.29 -15.04 -12.81
CA TYR A 113 1.29 -13.98 -12.80
C TYR A 113 0.49 -13.94 -11.49
N MET A 114 0.71 -12.87 -10.70
CA MET A 114 0.07 -12.62 -9.40
C MET A 114 0.28 -13.72 -8.33
N LYS A 115 1.37 -14.50 -8.45
CA LYS A 115 1.80 -15.48 -7.44
C LYS A 115 3.09 -15.07 -6.75
N LYS A 116 3.94 -14.31 -7.43
CA LYS A 116 5.24 -13.89 -6.92
C LYS A 116 5.55 -12.45 -7.30
N TRP A 117 6.04 -11.70 -6.33
CA TRP A 117 6.45 -10.31 -6.49
C TRP A 117 7.85 -10.12 -5.93
N THR A 118 8.67 -9.34 -6.63
CA THR A 118 9.91 -8.81 -6.07
C THR A 118 9.64 -7.39 -5.58
N VAL A 119 9.91 -7.16 -4.30
CA VAL A 119 9.77 -5.86 -3.65
C VAL A 119 11.14 -5.23 -3.54
N HIS A 120 11.20 -3.95 -3.90
CA HIS A 120 12.38 -3.12 -3.79
C HIS A 120 12.09 -1.96 -2.86
N LEU A 121 12.95 -1.79 -1.85
CA LEU A 121 12.91 -0.65 -0.94
C LEU A 121 13.78 0.47 -1.49
N GLY A 122 13.18 1.65 -1.70
CA GLY A 122 13.81 2.80 -2.34
C GLY A 122 13.64 2.85 -3.86
N PRO A 123 13.97 3.99 -4.49
CA PRO A 123 13.95 4.13 -5.94
C PRO A 123 15.07 3.30 -6.59
N PRO A 124 14.94 2.88 -7.86
CA PRO A 124 15.92 2.01 -8.54
C PRO A 124 17.37 2.48 -8.48
N ARG A 125 17.61 3.80 -8.45
CA ARG A 125 18.96 4.39 -8.41
C ARG A 125 19.56 4.46 -6.99
N GLN A 126 18.78 4.15 -5.96
CA GLN A 126 19.19 4.19 -4.55
C GLN A 126 19.01 2.83 -3.86
N GLN A 127 18.85 1.76 -4.65
CA GLN A 127 18.72 0.41 -4.12
C GLN A 127 19.99 0.01 -3.39
N VAL A 128 19.82 -0.42 -2.15
CA VAL A 128 20.89 -1.01 -1.36
C VAL A 128 20.91 -2.51 -1.67
N PRO A 129 22.04 -3.09 -2.09
CA PRO A 129 22.12 -4.53 -2.32
C PRO A 129 21.67 -5.31 -1.09
N GLY A 130 20.78 -6.29 -1.28
CA GLY A 130 20.28 -7.15 -0.20
C GLY A 130 19.07 -6.64 0.59
N THR A 131 18.48 -5.50 0.22
CA THR A 131 17.19 -5.05 0.80
C THR A 131 15.98 -5.53 0.02
N ASP A 132 16.20 -6.08 -1.17
CA ASP A 132 15.14 -6.63 -2.00
C ASP A 132 14.65 -7.96 -1.41
N PHE A 133 13.35 -8.18 -1.48
CA PHE A 133 12.74 -9.41 -0.98
C PHE A 133 11.59 -9.87 -1.88
N THR A 134 11.22 -11.13 -1.73
CA THR A 134 10.14 -11.73 -2.49
C THR A 134 8.90 -11.86 -1.63
N VAL A 135 7.74 -11.52 -2.20
CA VAL A 135 6.43 -11.90 -1.68
C VAL A 135 5.94 -13.08 -2.49
N ILE A 136 5.51 -14.15 -1.82
CA ILE A 136 4.98 -15.37 -2.47
C ILE A 136 3.56 -15.61 -1.97
N LYS A 137 2.61 -15.74 -2.90
CA LYS A 137 1.24 -16.16 -2.60
C LYS A 137 1.16 -17.68 -2.63
N ASP A 138 0.66 -18.29 -1.56
CA ASP A 138 0.31 -19.70 -1.52
C ASP A 138 -0.78 -20.01 -2.58
N GLU A 139 -0.62 -21.07 -3.34
CA GLU A 139 -1.56 -21.43 -4.41
C GLU A 139 -2.92 -21.88 -3.86
N ASN A 140 -2.90 -22.57 -2.73
CA ASN A 140 -4.08 -23.18 -2.14
C ASN A 140 -4.74 -22.28 -1.11
N ASN A 141 -4.01 -21.29 -0.60
CA ASN A 141 -4.45 -20.42 0.47
C ASN A 141 -4.36 -18.94 0.08
N LEU A 142 -5.20 -18.12 0.72
CA LEU A 142 -5.10 -16.68 0.68
C LEU A 142 -4.01 -16.22 1.68
N ILE A 143 -2.79 -16.73 1.50
CA ILE A 143 -1.62 -16.43 2.32
C ILE A 143 -0.54 -15.83 1.43
N PHE A 144 0.08 -14.73 1.88
CA PHE A 144 1.21 -14.09 1.21
C PHE A 144 2.36 -14.01 2.21
N ARG A 145 3.50 -14.59 1.84
CA ARG A 145 4.69 -14.70 2.70
C ARG A 145 5.79 -13.80 2.20
N PHE A 146 6.55 -13.20 3.11
CA PHE A 146 7.78 -12.50 2.78
C PHE A 146 8.77 -12.56 3.94
N SER A 147 10.05 -12.44 3.61
CA SER A 147 11.14 -12.41 4.58
C SER A 147 11.96 -11.15 4.37
N ILE A 148 12.26 -10.42 5.43
CA ILE A 148 13.05 -9.19 5.33
C ILE A 148 13.99 -9.06 6.52
N LYS A 149 15.15 -8.45 6.28
CA LYS A 149 16.07 -8.02 7.33
C LYS A 149 15.46 -6.86 8.13
N THR A 150 15.33 -7.03 9.45
CA THR A 150 14.89 -5.95 10.36
C THR A 150 16.06 -5.04 10.68
N ASP A 151 15.83 -3.73 10.84
CA ASP A 151 16.94 -2.78 11.03
C ASP A 151 17.58 -2.89 12.42
N VAL A 152 16.76 -3.19 13.43
CA VAL A 152 17.19 -3.11 14.84
C VAL A 152 17.94 -4.37 15.25
N ALA A 153 17.38 -5.55 14.97
CA ALA A 153 18.03 -6.82 15.27
C ALA A 153 19.03 -7.23 14.18
N ASN A 154 18.96 -6.62 12.98
CA ASN A 154 19.79 -6.94 11.83
C ASN A 154 19.66 -8.42 11.40
N THR A 155 18.52 -9.04 11.70
CA THR A 155 18.19 -10.44 11.41
C THR A 155 17.10 -10.52 10.35
N VAL A 156 17.13 -11.57 9.54
CA VAL A 156 16.04 -11.86 8.60
C VAL A 156 14.89 -12.49 9.39
N GLU A 157 13.70 -11.93 9.24
CA GLU A 157 12.48 -12.44 9.86
C GLU A 157 11.40 -12.71 8.80
N ASP A 158 10.56 -13.70 9.10
CA ASP A 158 9.47 -14.14 8.25
C ASP A 158 8.13 -13.54 8.69
N PHE A 159 7.33 -13.13 7.72
CA PHE A 159 6.03 -12.50 7.91
C PHE A 159 4.98 -13.07 6.97
N GLU A 160 3.74 -13.10 7.44
CA GLU A 160 2.60 -13.61 6.69
C GLU A 160 1.41 -12.64 6.70
N TRP A 161 0.94 -12.29 5.52
CA TRP A 161 -0.41 -11.78 5.33
C TRP A 161 -1.36 -12.95 5.12
N ARG A 162 -2.39 -13.05 5.97
CA ARG A 162 -3.43 -14.09 5.83
C ARG A 162 -4.81 -13.51 6.12
N ALA A 163 -5.86 -14.18 5.67
CA ALA A 163 -7.22 -13.77 6.00
C ALA A 163 -7.42 -13.80 7.53
N ALA A 164 -8.06 -12.76 8.10
CA ALA A 164 -8.35 -12.74 9.53
C ALA A 164 -9.36 -13.85 9.87
N GLY A 165 -9.12 -14.57 10.97
CA GLY A 165 -9.92 -15.74 11.37
C GLY A 165 -9.65 -17.00 10.54
N TYR A 166 -8.65 -16.99 9.65
CA TYR A 166 -8.33 -18.12 8.77
C TYR A 166 -8.29 -19.48 9.50
N LEU A 167 -7.74 -19.57 10.71
CA LEU A 167 -7.66 -20.84 11.43
C LEU A 167 -9.02 -21.38 11.90
N ASP A 168 -10.00 -20.51 12.18
CA ASP A 168 -11.33 -20.93 12.65
C ASP A 168 -12.26 -21.36 11.50
N ILE A 169 -11.95 -20.97 10.26
CA ILE A 169 -12.83 -21.18 9.09
C ILE A 169 -12.17 -21.86 7.89
N ALA A 170 -10.84 -21.99 7.84
CA ALA A 170 -10.10 -22.64 6.74
C ALA A 170 -10.46 -24.12 6.50
N PRO A 171 -10.76 -24.94 7.52
CA PRO A 171 -11.17 -26.33 7.27
C PRO A 171 -12.55 -26.45 6.62
N ILE A 172 -13.38 -25.40 6.70
CA ILE A 172 -14.82 -25.48 6.42
C ILE A 172 -15.21 -24.69 5.17
N PHE A 173 -14.51 -23.59 4.85
CA PHE A 173 -14.86 -22.75 3.70
C PHE A 173 -13.65 -22.37 2.85
N ARG A 174 -13.78 -22.56 1.53
CA ARG A 174 -12.99 -21.80 0.54
C ARG A 174 -13.44 -20.34 0.58
N ILE A 175 -12.91 -19.57 1.53
CA ILE A 175 -13.26 -18.15 1.70
C ILE A 175 -12.77 -17.40 0.46
N ARG A 176 -13.70 -17.10 -0.45
CA ARG A 176 -13.41 -16.27 -1.63
C ARG A 176 -13.41 -14.78 -1.30
N GLU A 177 -14.02 -14.35 -0.20
CA GLU A 177 -14.27 -12.94 0.11
C GLU A 177 -13.80 -12.59 1.53
N ALA A 178 -12.49 -12.59 1.75
CA ALA A 178 -11.93 -12.14 3.02
C ALA A 178 -12.02 -10.61 3.13
N SER A 179 -12.93 -10.12 3.99
CA SER A 179 -13.10 -8.69 4.25
C SER A 179 -12.04 -8.10 5.19
N SER A 180 -11.23 -8.94 5.84
CA SER A 180 -10.16 -8.52 6.75
C SER A 180 -8.97 -9.47 6.66
N TRP A 181 -7.78 -8.92 6.83
CA TRP A 181 -6.49 -9.57 6.67
C TRP A 181 -5.59 -9.18 7.84
N GLU A 182 -4.80 -10.11 8.34
CA GLU A 182 -3.85 -9.89 9.41
C GLU A 182 -2.43 -10.09 8.90
N LEU A 183 -1.52 -9.24 9.37
CA LEU A 183 -0.08 -9.40 9.21
C LEU A 183 0.46 -10.03 10.48
N VAL A 184 1.14 -11.15 10.32
CA VAL A 184 1.61 -12.01 11.42
C VAL A 184 3.12 -12.13 11.35
N ARG A 185 3.78 -11.99 12.50
CA ARG A 185 5.20 -12.27 12.69
C ARG A 185 5.38 -13.76 12.95
N MET A 186 6.26 -14.42 12.21
CA MET A 186 6.49 -15.87 12.34
C MET A 186 7.58 -16.21 13.36
N ALA A 187 8.27 -15.21 13.92
CA ALA A 187 9.15 -15.39 15.05
C ALA A 187 8.33 -15.55 16.35
N ASN A 188 8.77 -16.45 17.23
CA ASN A 188 8.24 -16.58 18.59
C ASN A 188 9.35 -16.16 19.55
N ASP A 189 9.36 -14.89 19.95
CA ASP A 189 10.37 -14.36 20.89
C ASP A 189 9.72 -13.59 22.05
N ALA A 190 10.54 -13.21 23.03
CA ALA A 190 10.11 -12.54 24.26
C ALA A 190 9.48 -11.15 24.04
N LEU A 191 9.52 -10.60 22.82
CA LEU A 191 8.90 -9.31 22.48
C LEU A 191 7.40 -9.43 22.21
N THR A 192 6.87 -10.65 22.17
CA THR A 192 5.49 -10.92 21.81
C THR A 192 4.54 -10.48 22.91
N ASP A 193 3.69 -9.50 22.60
CA ASP A 193 2.56 -9.13 23.46
C ASP A 193 1.50 -10.24 23.40
N LEU A 194 1.20 -10.85 24.55
CA LEU A 194 0.21 -11.92 24.67
C LEU A 194 -1.18 -11.49 24.20
N SER A 195 -1.50 -10.19 24.29
CA SER A 195 -2.79 -9.64 23.85
C SER A 195 -2.91 -9.54 22.32
N ALA A 196 -1.77 -9.59 21.61
CA ALA A 196 -1.69 -9.54 20.16
C ALA A 196 -1.57 -10.95 19.53
N LEU A 197 -1.67 -12.02 20.32
CA LEU A 197 -1.54 -13.38 19.81
C LEU A 197 -2.74 -13.83 18.96
N THR A 198 -2.44 -14.54 17.89
CA THR A 198 -3.39 -15.31 17.09
C THR A 198 -3.66 -16.66 17.77
N SER A 199 -4.67 -17.42 17.29
CA SER A 199 -5.01 -18.72 17.85
C SER A 199 -3.92 -19.78 17.71
N ASP A 200 -3.01 -19.65 16.74
CA ASP A 200 -1.78 -20.44 16.59
C ASP A 200 -0.58 -19.91 17.40
N GLY A 201 -0.80 -18.94 18.29
CA GLY A 201 0.23 -18.41 19.17
C GLY A 201 1.28 -17.54 18.46
N ARG A 202 0.94 -16.96 17.30
CA ARG A 202 1.80 -16.03 16.57
C ARG A 202 1.42 -14.59 16.85
N GLU A 203 2.38 -13.68 16.77
CA GLU A 203 2.10 -12.27 17.02
C GLU A 203 1.40 -11.62 15.81
N LYS A 204 0.25 -11.00 16.06
CA LYS A 204 -0.42 -10.13 15.10
C LYS A 204 0.16 -8.73 15.18
N ILE A 205 0.85 -8.33 14.11
CA ILE A 205 1.56 -7.04 14.04
C ILE A 205 0.90 -6.04 13.10
N GLY A 206 -0.16 -6.45 12.40
CA GLY A 206 -0.97 -5.54 11.60
C GLY A 206 -2.33 -6.10 11.23
N MET A 207 -3.25 -5.21 10.89
CA MET A 207 -4.60 -5.53 10.45
C MET A 207 -4.98 -4.65 9.26
N LEU A 208 -5.51 -5.26 8.21
CA LEU A 208 -6.04 -4.61 7.02
C LEU A 208 -7.51 -5.01 6.86
N GLN A 209 -8.41 -4.02 6.89
CA GLN A 209 -9.84 -4.25 6.80
C GLN A 209 -10.44 -3.55 5.58
N ARG A 210 -11.20 -4.29 4.78
CA ARG A 210 -12.01 -3.76 3.69
C ARG A 210 -13.22 -3.03 4.24
N LEU A 211 -13.48 -1.84 3.71
CA LEU A 211 -14.59 -0.99 4.12
C LEU A 211 -15.65 -0.94 3.03
N LYS A 212 -16.92 -1.10 3.41
CA LYS A 212 -18.09 -0.93 2.52
C LYS A 212 -18.39 0.56 2.25
N LYS A 213 -17.37 1.38 2.00
CA LYS A 213 -17.51 2.82 1.71
C LYS A 213 -16.96 3.12 0.31
N ARG A 214 -17.66 3.96 -0.46
CA ARG A 214 -17.31 4.24 -1.87
C ARG A 214 -15.86 4.70 -2.07
N ARG A 215 -15.43 5.75 -1.34
CA ARG A 215 -14.09 6.34 -1.50
C ARG A 215 -13.07 5.78 -0.53
N LYS A 216 -13.46 5.51 0.70
CA LYS A 216 -12.61 4.96 1.75
C LYS A 216 -12.65 3.42 1.64
N ARG A 217 -11.66 2.82 0.97
CA ARG A 217 -11.68 1.40 0.57
C ARG A 217 -11.17 0.47 1.65
N TRP A 218 -10.10 0.86 2.32
CA TRP A 218 -9.43 0.03 3.32
C TRP A 218 -9.05 0.85 4.56
N ARG A 219 -8.91 0.16 5.69
CA ARG A 219 -8.30 0.65 6.91
C ARG A 219 -7.13 -0.26 7.25
N PHE A 220 -6.01 0.33 7.62
CA PHE A 220 -4.85 -0.38 8.12
C PHE A 220 -4.51 0.10 9.53
N GLU A 221 -4.01 -0.82 10.36
CA GLU A 221 -3.56 -0.56 11.71
C GLU A 221 -2.37 -1.46 12.04
N PHE A 222 -1.27 -0.87 12.47
CA PHE A 222 -0.17 -1.57 13.11
C PHE A 222 -0.58 -2.02 14.51
N LEU A 223 -0.14 -3.21 14.92
CA LEU A 223 -0.43 -3.83 16.21
C LEU A 223 0.87 -4.38 16.81
N GLY A 224 0.89 -4.71 18.11
CA GLY A 224 2.04 -5.36 18.77
C GLY A 224 3.39 -4.69 18.49
N THR A 225 4.40 -5.50 18.16
CA THR A 225 5.74 -5.06 17.72
C THR A 225 5.72 -4.23 16.43
N GLY A 226 4.67 -4.34 15.61
CA GLY A 226 4.48 -3.46 14.47
C GLY A 226 4.17 -2.00 14.85
N ALA A 227 3.47 -1.79 15.97
CA ALA A 227 3.08 -0.46 16.43
C ALA A 227 4.14 0.21 17.32
N SER A 228 4.85 -0.57 18.15
CA SER A 228 5.92 -0.05 19.01
C SER A 228 7.20 0.29 18.21
N GLY A 229 7.35 -0.31 17.03
CA GLY A 229 8.45 -0.07 16.10
C GLY A 229 9.84 -0.65 16.41
N PRO A 230 10.02 -1.71 17.24
CA PRO A 230 11.31 -2.39 17.38
C PRO A 230 11.79 -3.10 16.11
N LEU A 231 10.94 -3.27 15.08
CA LEU A 231 11.32 -3.95 13.82
C LEU A 231 12.08 -3.03 12.83
N GLY A 232 12.05 -1.72 13.06
CA GLY A 232 12.75 -0.74 12.23
C GLY A 232 11.93 -0.18 11.07
N GLN A 233 12.51 0.78 10.36
CA GLN A 233 11.88 1.55 9.30
C GLN A 233 11.83 0.79 7.97
N GLN A 234 12.83 -0.03 7.65
CA GLN A 234 12.80 -0.89 6.46
C GLN A 234 11.68 -1.91 6.55
N TRP A 235 11.51 -2.52 7.73
CA TRP A 235 10.38 -3.40 7.99
C TRP A 235 9.05 -2.66 7.85
N GLU A 236 8.93 -1.47 8.44
CA GLU A 236 7.70 -0.67 8.36
C GLU A 236 7.35 -0.38 6.89
N LEU A 237 8.32 0.06 6.10
CA LEU A 237 8.15 0.30 4.67
C LEU A 237 7.78 -0.98 3.91
N ALA A 238 8.40 -2.11 4.24
CA ALA A 238 8.07 -3.43 3.69
C ALA A 238 6.62 -3.85 4.00
N ALA A 239 6.17 -3.65 5.24
CA ALA A 239 4.80 -3.93 5.64
C ALA A 239 3.80 -3.08 4.82
N ILE A 240 4.10 -1.80 4.57
CA ILE A 240 3.23 -0.92 3.80
C ILE A 240 3.22 -1.27 2.31
N ILE A 241 4.37 -1.51 1.68
CA ILE A 241 4.41 -1.86 0.24
C ILE A 241 3.74 -3.21 -0.02
N THR A 242 3.92 -4.20 0.85
CA THR A 242 3.23 -5.49 0.75
C THR A 242 1.73 -5.34 0.96
N MET A 243 1.31 -4.50 1.91
CA MET A 243 -0.09 -4.16 2.13
C MET A 243 -0.75 -3.51 0.91
N VAL A 244 -0.13 -2.48 0.31
CA VAL A 244 -0.73 -1.83 -0.87
C VAL A 244 -0.76 -2.77 -2.07
N THR A 245 0.26 -3.63 -2.22
CA THR A 245 0.29 -4.68 -3.25
C THR A 245 -0.86 -5.68 -3.05
N LEU A 246 -1.11 -6.10 -1.80
CA LEU A 246 -2.25 -6.94 -1.44
C LEU A 246 -3.58 -6.24 -1.77
N THR A 247 -3.74 -4.96 -1.42
CA THR A 247 -4.98 -4.22 -1.72
C THR A 247 -5.22 -4.06 -3.22
N ASP A 248 -4.16 -3.81 -4.00
CA ASP A 248 -4.24 -3.75 -5.46
C ASP A 248 -4.64 -5.11 -6.03
N TYR A 249 -4.05 -6.20 -5.53
CA TYR A 249 -4.42 -7.57 -5.90
C TYR A 249 -5.90 -7.85 -5.60
N LEU A 250 -6.37 -7.58 -4.37
CA LEU A 250 -7.76 -7.86 -3.95
C LEU A 250 -8.76 -7.02 -4.75
N ASP A 251 -8.50 -5.71 -4.88
CA ASP A 251 -9.34 -4.83 -5.67
C ASP A 251 -9.32 -5.21 -7.16
N SER A 252 -8.20 -5.71 -7.70
CA SER A 252 -8.07 -6.21 -9.08
C SER A 252 -9.01 -7.39 -9.36
N ARG A 253 -9.19 -8.27 -8.36
CA ARG A 253 -9.99 -9.50 -8.43
C ARG A 253 -11.43 -9.34 -7.95
N ASN A 254 -11.81 -8.14 -7.50
CA ASN A 254 -13.08 -7.84 -6.86
C ASN A 254 -13.34 -8.66 -5.58
N LEU A 255 -12.28 -9.13 -4.91
CA LEU A 255 -12.35 -9.85 -3.64
C LEU A 255 -12.38 -8.86 -2.46
#